data_AF-A0A7C7PW83-F1
#
_entry.id   AF-A0A7C7PW83-F1
#
_cell.length_a   1.000
_cell.length_b   1.000
_cell.length_c   1.000
_cell.angle_alpha   90.00
_cell.angle_beta   90.00
_cell.angle_gamma   90.00
#
_symmetry.space_group_name_H-M   'P 1'
#
loop_
_entity.id
_entity.type
_entity.pdbx_description
1 polymer ?
#
loop_
_entity_poly.entity_id
_entity_poly.type
_entity_poly.pdbx_seq_one_letter_code
_entity_poly.pdbx_strand_id
1 'polypeptide(L)' 'MAQIKIFDTTLRDGEQSPGASMTASEKIRMAHELQDLGVDIIEAGF' A
#
# COMPACT_ATOMS: atom_id res chain seq x y z
N MET A 1 18.21 12.92 16.35
CA MET A 1 16.77 12.82 16.01
C MET A 1 16.47 11.37 15.67
N ALA A 2 15.33 10.82 16.12
CA ALA A 2 14.94 9.46 15.74
C ALA A 2 14.41 9.44 14.30
N GLN A 3 14.75 8.42 13.52
CA GLN A 3 14.19 8.21 12.19
C GLN A 3 12.77 7.64 12.34
N ILE A 4 11.77 8.29 11.73
CA ILE A 4 10.41 7.77 11.62
C ILE A 4 10.31 7.01 10.30
N LYS A 5 9.65 5.85 10.31
CA LYS A 5 9.33 5.08 9.09
C LYS A 5 7.82 4.93 8.95
N ILE A 6 7.34 5.01 7.72
CA ILE A 6 5.95 4.80 7.33
C ILE A 6 5.79 3.38 6.80
N PHE A 7 4.98 2.59 7.50
CA PHE A 7 4.56 1.26 7.09
C PHE A 7 3.14 1.34 6.56
N ASP A 8 2.96 1.19 5.26
CA ASP A 8 1.66 1.30 4.58
C ASP A 8 1.02 -0.07 4.39
N THR A 9 -0.26 -0.19 4.78
CA THR A 9 -1.05 -1.44 4.71
C THR A 9 -2.17 -1.38 3.67
N THR A 10 -2.15 -0.42 2.75
CA THR A 10 -3.21 -0.20 1.76
C THR A 10 -3.44 -1.43 0.89
N LEU A 11 -2.37 -2.11 0.46
CA LEU A 11 -2.46 -3.29 -0.39
C LEU A 11 -2.82 -4.59 0.37
N ARG A 12 -2.98 -4.55 1.70
CA ARG A 12 -3.29 -5.70 2.55
C ARG A 12 -4.58 -5.51 3.33
N ASP A 13 -4.59 -4.56 4.26
CA ASP A 13 -5.75 -4.26 5.10
C ASP A 13 -6.74 -3.36 4.34
N GLY A 14 -6.22 -2.42 3.55
CA GLY A 14 -7.04 -1.53 2.73
C GLY A 14 -7.92 -2.31 1.75
N GLU A 15 -7.34 -3.26 1.01
CA GLU A 15 -8.06 -4.07 0.02
C GLU A 15 -9.15 -4.99 0.59
N GLN A 16 -9.06 -5.33 1.88
CA GLN A 16 -10.04 -6.15 2.59
C GLN A 16 -11.28 -5.35 3.01
N SER A 17 -11.23 -4.02 2.89
CA SER A 17 -12.38 -3.16 3.19
C SER A 17 -13.49 -3.35 2.14
N PRO A 18 -14.77 -3.34 2.54
CA PRO A 18 -15.88 -3.48 1.60
C PRO A 18 -15.83 -2.44 0.49
N GLY A 19 -15.81 -2.89 -0.77
CA GLY A 19 -15.74 -2.01 -1.94
C GLY A 19 -14.34 -1.49 -2.30
N ALA A 20 -13.30 -1.91 -1.58
CA ALA A 20 -11.90 -1.53 -1.85
C ALA A 20 -11.08 -2.63 -2.54
N SER A 21 -11.73 -3.70 -3.02
CA SER A 21 -11.06 -4.80 -3.69
C SER A 21 -10.33 -4.33 -4.95
N MET A 22 -9.08 -4.77 -5.12
CA MET A 22 -8.22 -4.41 -6.23
C MET A 22 -7.85 -5.64 -7.06
N THR A 23 -7.90 -5.51 -8.37
CA THR A 23 -7.28 -6.44 -9.31
C THR A 23 -5.75 -6.36 -9.21
N ALA A 24 -5.04 -7.38 -9.70
CA ALA A 24 -3.58 -7.38 -9.69
C ALA A 24 -2.96 -6.15 -10.37
N SER A 25 -3.55 -5.67 -11.47
CA SER A 25 -3.09 -4.46 -12.15
C SER A 25 -3.33 -3.18 -11.33
N GLU A 26 -4.45 -3.12 -10.60
CA GLU A 26 -4.72 -1.99 -9.69
C GLU A 26 -3.77 -1.98 -8.50
N LYS A 27 -3.44 -3.17 -7.96
CA LYS A 27 -2.43 -3.30 -6.89
C LYS A 27 -1.05 -2.81 -7.35
N ILE A 28 -0.61 -3.17 -8.56
CA ILE A 28 0.67 -2.70 -9.12
C ILE A 28 0.66 -1.18 -9.28
N ARG A 29 -0.43 -0.62 -9.84
CA ARG A 29 -0.56 0.83 -9.97
C ARG A 29 -0.49 1.51 -8.59
N MET A 30 -1.27 1.04 -7.63
CA MET A 30 -1.27 1.58 -6.27
C MET A 30 0.11 1.47 -5.59
N ALA A 31 0.85 0.39 -5.81
CA ALA A 31 2.21 0.24 -5.29
C ALA A 31 3.15 1.35 -5.82
N HIS A 32 3.03 1.73 -7.10
CA HIS A 32 3.78 2.84 -7.66
C HIS A 32 3.38 4.20 -7.04
N GLU A 33 2.08 4.43 -6.85
CA GLU A 33 1.60 5.67 -6.20
C GLU A 33 2.09 5.76 -4.74
N LEU A 34 2.09 4.65 -4.00
CA LEU A 34 2.62 4.58 -2.62
C LEU A 34 4.13 4.82 -2.58
N GLN A 35 4.87 4.29 -3.56
CA GLN A 35 6.30 4.55 -3.71
C GLN A 35 6.56 6.04 -3.98
N ASP A 36 5.80 6.66 -4.88
CA ASP A 36 5.93 8.08 -5.23
C ASP A 36 5.53 8.99 -4.07
N LEU A 37 4.60 8.55 -3.21
CA LEU A 37 4.26 9.20 -1.94
C LEU A 37 5.42 9.15 -0.91
N GLY A 38 6.36 8.21 -1.08
CA GLY A 38 7.55 8.09 -0.23
C GLY A 38 7.34 7.26 1.03
N VAL A 39 6.44 6.27 1.00
CA VAL A 39 6.32 5.31 2.12
C VAL A 39 7.57 4.42 2.19
N ASP A 40 8.02 4.09 3.40
CA ASP A 40 9.25 3.30 3.58
C ASP A 40 9.03 1.82 3.30
N ILE A 41 7.83 1.31 3.60
CA ILE A 41 7.47 -0.11 3.49
C ILE A 41 6.03 -0.21 3.01
N ILE A 42 5.79 -1.07 2.03
CA ILE A 42 4.46 -1.43 1.53
C ILE A 42 4.17 -2.89 1.91
N GLU A 43 3.09 -3.14 2.64
CA GLU A 43 2.62 -4.49 2.93
C GLU A 43 1.76 -5.02 1.78
N ALA A 44 2.25 -6.06 1.10
CA ALA A 44 1.52 -6.70 0.01
C ALA A 44 0.44 -7.68 0.52
N GLY A 45 -0.78 -7.55 -0.01
CA GLY A 45 -1.88 -8.49 0.20
C GLY A 45 -2.03 -9.56 -0.88
N PHE A 46 -3.18 -10.25 -0.84
CA PHE A 46 -3.47 -11.46 -1.64
C PHE A 46 -4.44 -11.14 -2.76
#